data_AF-A0A0W7YPD4-F1
#
_entry.id   AF-A0A0W7YPD4-F1
#
_cell.length_a   1.000
_cell.length_b   1.000
_cell.length_c   1.000
_cell.angle_alpha   90.00
_cell.angle_beta   90.00
_cell.angle_gamma   90.00
#
_symmetry.space_group_name_H-M   'P 1'
#
loop_
_entity.id
_entity.type
_entity.pdbx_description
1 polymer ?
#
loop_
_entity_poly.entity_id
_entity_poly.type
_entity_poly.pdbx_seq_one_letter_code
_entity_poly.pdbx_strand_id
1 'polypeptide(L)'
;MQSYCQSCGMPLVDEALLGSEKEGHKSQEYCTYCYEGGEFKQPQLTVKEMIEICVPHLQEDGMPENEARHMLTSFLPSLKRWRKDEWKEPKMVELESFQIIGISAQTSNANEMTAQAKIPQLWDHFYQQNISGQIAERKNNNIYGLYSDYETDVNGDYAVTLGVEVSSNDDETPAGLVVKTMPTAKYLVFTSEKGSLPEVVIQAWQEIWTWFANATVERTYTGDFELYDERCANPQEAQVDIYIAIK
;
A
#
# COMPACT_ATOMS: atom_id res chain seq x y z
N MET A 1 -20.12 11.85 4.32
CA MET A 1 -18.72 11.42 4.42
C MET A 1 -18.66 10.51 5.63
N GLN A 2 -18.51 9.20 5.40
CA GLN A 2 -18.51 8.20 6.48
C GLN A 2 -17.09 8.14 7.03
N SER A 3 -16.87 8.68 8.23
CA SER A 3 -15.57 8.61 8.92
C SER A 3 -15.52 7.41 9.85
N TYR A 4 -14.32 6.99 10.23
CA TYR A 4 -14.09 5.87 11.15
C TYR A 4 -13.32 6.35 12.37
N CYS A 5 -13.63 5.76 13.54
CA CYS A 5 -12.93 6.03 14.78
C CYS A 5 -11.44 5.70 14.65
N GLN A 6 -10.58 6.70 14.82
CA GLN A 6 -9.12 6.60 14.73
C GLN A 6 -8.47 5.92 15.96
N SER A 7 -9.26 5.15 16.71
CA SER A 7 -8.83 4.30 17.82
C SER A 7 -9.33 2.86 17.70
N CYS A 8 -10.54 2.59 17.23
CA CYS A 8 -11.07 1.22 17.18
C CYS A 8 -11.59 0.82 15.80
N GLY A 9 -11.53 1.71 14.80
CA GLY A 9 -12.04 1.43 13.47
C GLY A 9 -13.56 1.47 13.34
N MET A 10 -14.31 1.76 14.41
CA MET A 10 -15.77 1.78 14.38
C MET A 10 -16.31 2.89 13.45
N PRO A 11 -17.25 2.60 12.55
CA PRO A 11 -17.89 3.63 11.70
C PRO A 11 -18.58 4.71 12.54
N LEU A 12 -18.34 5.98 12.21
CA LEU A 12 -18.94 7.15 12.85
C LEU A 12 -20.13 7.65 12.01
N VAL A 13 -21.19 6.83 11.97
CA VAL A 13 -22.37 7.08 11.13
C VAL A 13 -23.45 7.96 11.79
N ASP A 14 -23.32 8.22 13.09
CA ASP A 14 -24.29 8.98 13.90
C ASP A 14 -23.54 9.89 14.90
N GLU A 15 -24.02 11.11 15.12
CA GLU A 15 -23.49 12.04 16.13
C GLU A 15 -23.49 11.45 17.55
N ALA A 16 -24.42 10.54 17.85
CA ALA A 16 -24.48 9.82 19.12
C ALA A 16 -23.24 8.94 19.36
N LEU A 17 -22.62 8.47 18.28
CA LEU A 17 -21.40 7.64 18.34
C LEU A 17 -20.14 8.49 18.50
N LEU A 18 -20.19 9.80 18.28
CA LEU A 18 -19.04 10.69 18.40
C LEU A 18 -18.67 10.93 19.87
N GLY A 19 -17.38 10.82 20.16
CA GLY A 19 -16.78 11.19 21.43
C GLY A 19 -16.86 12.69 21.69
N SER A 20 -16.27 13.15 22.80
CA SER A 20 -16.31 14.57 23.19
C SER A 20 -14.92 15.14 23.45
N GLU A 21 -14.71 16.36 22.99
CA GLU A 21 -13.55 17.20 23.30
C GLU A 21 -13.68 17.79 24.71
N LYS A 22 -12.60 18.37 25.24
CA LYS A 22 -12.56 18.98 26.59
C LYS A 22 -13.63 20.06 26.80
N GLU A 23 -14.00 20.76 25.73
CA GLU A 23 -15.01 21.83 25.73
C GLU A 23 -16.44 21.31 25.49
N GLY A 24 -16.64 19.99 25.41
CA GLY A 24 -17.93 19.34 25.22
C GLY A 24 -18.39 19.20 23.77
N HIS A 25 -17.65 19.78 22.81
CA HIS A 25 -17.89 19.60 21.38
C HIS A 25 -17.67 18.13 20.95
N LYS A 26 -18.36 17.69 19.89
CA LYS A 26 -18.21 16.32 19.37
C LYS A 26 -16.89 16.14 18.64
N SER A 27 -16.19 15.06 18.95
CA SER A 27 -14.97 14.66 18.24
C SER A 27 -15.33 14.11 16.87
N GLN A 28 -14.65 14.57 15.82
CA GLN A 28 -14.83 14.05 14.45
C GLN A 28 -13.97 12.81 14.18
N GLU A 29 -13.07 12.47 15.09
CA GLU A 29 -12.05 11.43 14.89
C GLU A 29 -12.27 10.20 15.76
N TYR A 30 -12.93 10.34 16.92
CA TYR A 30 -13.03 9.27 17.90
C TYR A 30 -14.46 9.03 18.34
N CYS A 31 -14.80 7.77 18.60
CA CYS A 31 -16.11 7.40 19.11
C CYS A 31 -16.24 7.59 20.62
N THR A 32 -17.48 7.67 21.10
CA THR A 32 -17.83 7.82 22.52
C THR A 32 -17.34 6.67 23.41
N TYR A 33 -17.09 5.50 22.84
CA TYR A 33 -16.54 4.35 23.56
C TYR A 33 -15.02 4.46 23.77
N CYS A 34 -14.31 5.16 22.90
CA CYS A 34 -12.86 5.32 22.98
C CYS A 34 -12.45 6.64 23.66
N TYR A 35 -13.21 7.72 23.47
CA TYR A 35 -12.77 9.08 23.78
C TYR A 35 -13.90 9.94 24.36
N GLU A 36 -13.64 10.59 25.48
CA GLU A 36 -14.59 11.45 26.18
C GLU A 36 -13.86 12.54 26.97
N GLY A 37 -14.39 13.77 26.93
CA GLY A 37 -13.86 14.90 27.69
C GLY A 37 -12.44 15.33 27.29
N GLY A 38 -12.01 15.05 26.06
CA GLY A 38 -10.67 15.36 25.59
C GLY A 38 -9.63 14.28 25.91
N GLU A 39 -10.02 13.12 26.45
CA GLU A 39 -9.11 12.06 26.85
C GLU A 39 -9.59 10.67 26.39
N PHE A 40 -8.64 9.76 26.14
CA PHE A 40 -8.98 8.36 25.89
C PHE A 40 -9.46 7.71 27.19
N LYS A 41 -10.59 7.00 27.14
CA LYS A 41 -11.16 6.29 28.30
C LYS A 41 -10.23 5.25 28.90
N GLN A 42 -9.34 4.70 28.07
CA GLN A 42 -8.36 3.68 28.46
C GLN A 42 -6.97 4.08 28.00
N PRO A 43 -6.31 5.08 28.61
CA PRO A 43 -5.12 5.72 28.06
C PRO A 43 -3.90 4.79 27.97
N GLN A 44 -3.86 3.72 28.78
CA GLN A 44 -2.78 2.73 28.79
C GLN A 44 -3.05 1.49 27.92
N LEU A 45 -4.21 1.44 27.26
CA LEU A 45 -4.57 0.33 26.38
C LEU A 45 -3.58 0.24 25.23
N THR A 46 -3.11 -0.96 24.94
CA THR A 46 -2.25 -1.25 23.78
C THR A 46 -3.07 -1.60 22.55
N VAL A 47 -2.48 -1.48 21.36
CA VAL A 47 -3.15 -1.90 20.12
C VAL A 47 -3.53 -3.40 20.13
N LYS A 48 -2.71 -4.25 20.78
CA LYS A 48 -3.01 -5.69 20.93
C LYS A 48 -4.27 -5.91 21.77
N GLU A 49 -4.40 -5.19 22.88
CA GLU A 49 -5.59 -5.27 23.72
C GLU A 49 -6.82 -4.67 23.00
N MET A 50 -6.64 -3.64 22.17
CA MET A 50 -7.73 -3.12 21.34
C MET A 50 -8.21 -4.15 20.29
N ILE A 51 -7.31 -4.95 19.71
CA ILE A 51 -7.68 -6.08 18.84
C ILE A 51 -8.57 -7.06 19.61
N GLU A 52 -8.17 -7.46 20.83
CA GLU A 52 -8.99 -8.38 21.64
C GLU A 52 -10.37 -7.81 21.99
N ILE A 53 -10.49 -6.48 22.13
CA ILE A 53 -11.79 -5.81 22.35
C ILE A 53 -12.65 -5.83 21.08
N CYS A 54 -12.06 -5.64 19.90
CA CYS A 54 -12.80 -5.50 18.65
C CYS A 54 -13.20 -6.84 18.02
N VAL A 55 -12.41 -7.91 18.22
CA VAL A 55 -12.66 -9.24 17.62
C VAL A 55 -14.06 -9.78 17.93
N PRO A 56 -14.55 -9.80 19.20
CA PRO A 56 -15.88 -10.31 19.51
C PRO A 56 -17.01 -9.57 18.79
N HIS A 57 -16.88 -8.25 18.61
CA HIS A 57 -17.90 -7.45 17.92
C HIS A 57 -17.98 -7.79 16.43
N LEU A 58 -16.84 -8.00 15.76
CA LEU A 58 -16.84 -8.45 14.36
C LEU A 58 -17.41 -9.87 14.21
N GLN A 59 -17.21 -10.74 15.21
CA GLN A 59 -17.81 -12.07 15.23
C GLN A 59 -19.34 -12.01 15.36
N GLU A 60 -19.87 -11.10 16.18
CA GLU A 60 -21.31 -10.85 16.29
C GLU A 60 -21.90 -10.39 14.94
N ASP A 61 -21.13 -9.63 14.15
CA ASP A 61 -21.49 -9.20 12.79
C ASP A 61 -21.24 -10.27 11.71
N GLY A 62 -20.81 -11.47 12.09
CA GLY A 62 -20.69 -12.65 11.23
C GLY A 62 -19.29 -12.93 10.66
N MET A 63 -18.26 -12.18 11.08
CA MET A 63 -16.89 -12.41 10.66
C MET A 63 -16.23 -13.56 11.45
N PRO A 64 -15.60 -14.56 10.81
CA PRO A 64 -14.82 -15.57 11.52
C PRO A 64 -13.70 -14.97 12.38
N GLU A 65 -13.45 -15.55 13.57
CA GLU A 65 -12.48 -14.99 14.54
C GLU A 65 -11.08 -14.80 13.96
N ASN A 66 -10.58 -15.79 13.22
CA ASN A 66 -9.26 -15.77 12.61
C ASN A 66 -9.14 -14.66 11.55
N GLU A 67 -10.21 -14.42 10.79
CA GLU A 67 -10.27 -13.36 9.79
C GLU A 67 -10.35 -11.98 10.45
N ALA A 68 -11.21 -11.82 11.46
CA ALA A 68 -11.32 -10.60 12.26
C ALA A 68 -9.98 -10.23 12.91
N ARG A 69 -9.31 -11.20 13.51
CA ARG A 69 -8.00 -11.03 14.14
C ARG A 69 -6.93 -10.65 13.11
N HIS A 70 -6.91 -11.30 11.95
CA HIS A 70 -5.96 -10.98 10.88
C HIS A 70 -6.18 -9.55 10.35
N MET A 71 -7.43 -9.20 10.04
CA MET A 71 -7.82 -7.87 9.59
C MET A 71 -7.44 -6.79 10.60
N LEU A 72 -7.82 -6.96 11.87
CA LEU A 72 -7.55 -5.96 12.92
C LEU A 72 -6.05 -5.83 13.24
N THR A 73 -5.29 -6.94 13.16
CA THR A 73 -3.83 -6.92 13.37
C THR A 73 -3.12 -6.11 12.29
N SER A 74 -3.63 -6.14 11.06
CA SER A 74 -3.13 -5.29 9.96
C SER A 74 -3.65 -3.86 10.07
N PHE A 75 -4.94 -3.67 10.35
CA PHE A 75 -5.60 -2.37 10.25
C PHE A 75 -5.36 -1.45 11.46
N LEU A 76 -5.60 -1.93 12.69
CA LEU A 76 -5.59 -1.06 13.87
C LEU A 76 -4.25 -0.33 14.08
N PRO A 77 -3.06 -0.94 13.88
CA PRO A 77 -1.79 -0.22 14.00
C PRO A 77 -1.64 1.02 13.12
N SER A 78 -2.41 1.16 12.04
CA SER A 78 -2.36 2.32 11.14
C SER A 78 -3.16 3.54 11.66
N LEU A 79 -4.07 3.34 12.62
CA LEU A 79 -4.94 4.43 13.12
C LEU A 79 -4.17 5.45 13.96
N LYS A 80 -4.63 6.71 13.99
CA LYS A 80 -3.94 7.84 14.66
C LYS A 80 -3.51 7.56 16.10
N ARG A 81 -4.33 6.82 16.87
CA ARG A 81 -4.01 6.47 18.25
C ARG A 81 -2.82 5.51 18.38
N TRP A 82 -2.64 4.63 17.42
CA TRP A 82 -1.75 3.47 17.52
C TRP A 82 -0.49 3.56 16.67
N ARG A 83 -0.55 4.31 15.57
CA ARG A 83 0.59 4.52 14.70
C ARG A 83 1.75 5.12 15.49
N LYS A 84 2.94 4.56 15.31
CA LYS A 84 4.15 5.00 16.02
C LYS A 84 4.76 6.27 15.42
N ASP A 85 4.43 6.57 14.18
CA ASP A 85 4.92 7.73 13.45
C ASP A 85 3.75 8.58 12.94
N GLU A 86 3.95 9.91 12.95
CA GLU A 86 3.12 10.77 12.12
C GLU A 86 3.30 10.34 10.67
N TRP A 87 2.20 10.15 9.96
CA TRP A 87 2.21 9.82 8.56
C TRP A 87 3.13 10.79 7.81
N LYS A 88 4.19 10.28 7.18
CA LYS A 88 5.02 11.09 6.30
C LYS A 88 4.17 11.40 5.07
N GLU A 89 3.73 12.66 4.96
CA GLU A 89 2.99 13.12 3.78
C GLU A 89 3.72 12.70 2.50
N PRO A 90 3.03 12.08 1.54
CA PRO A 90 3.67 11.64 0.31
C PRO A 90 4.22 12.85 -0.44
N LYS A 91 5.36 12.67 -1.08
CA LYS A 91 5.98 13.74 -1.87
C LYS A 91 5.36 13.73 -3.26
N MET A 92 4.89 14.88 -3.71
CA MET A 92 4.47 15.04 -5.10
C MET A 92 5.72 15.26 -5.98
N VAL A 93 5.82 14.50 -7.07
CA VAL A 93 6.85 14.65 -8.09
C VAL A 93 6.22 14.58 -9.49
N GLU A 94 6.93 15.09 -10.48
CA GLU A 94 6.58 14.94 -11.88
C GLU A 94 7.73 14.21 -12.57
N LEU A 95 7.40 13.13 -13.28
CA LEU A 95 8.37 12.33 -14.02
C LEU A 95 8.08 12.44 -15.50
N GLU A 96 9.14 12.63 -16.30
CA GLU A 96 9.08 12.51 -17.75
C GLU A 96 8.85 11.06 -18.17
N SER A 97 8.38 10.85 -19.40
CA SER A 97 8.18 9.52 -19.94
C SER A 97 9.45 8.66 -19.91
N PHE A 98 9.31 7.40 -19.50
CA PHE A 98 10.41 6.44 -19.40
C PHE A 98 9.94 5.03 -19.79
N GLN A 99 10.89 4.13 -20.04
CA GLN A 99 10.59 2.77 -20.46
C GLN A 99 11.16 1.74 -19.47
N ILE A 100 10.37 0.71 -19.21
CA ILE A 100 10.75 -0.45 -18.42
C ILE A 100 10.75 -1.68 -19.34
N ILE A 101 11.83 -2.45 -19.31
CA ILE A 101 11.90 -3.77 -19.95
C ILE A 101 11.95 -4.85 -18.88
N GLY A 102 11.14 -5.90 -19.03
CA GLY A 102 11.04 -6.95 -18.02
C GLY A 102 10.11 -8.09 -18.39
N ILE A 103 9.70 -8.85 -17.38
CA ILE A 103 8.68 -9.92 -17.49
C ILE A 103 7.38 -9.46 -16.87
N SER A 104 6.25 -9.95 -17.39
CA SER A 104 4.93 -9.52 -16.93
C SER A 104 3.97 -10.68 -16.69
N ALA A 105 3.06 -10.50 -15.74
CA ALA A 105 1.94 -11.38 -15.45
C ALA A 105 0.66 -10.58 -15.22
N GLN A 106 -0.47 -11.13 -15.67
CA GLN A 106 -1.81 -10.59 -15.40
C GLN A 106 -2.35 -11.15 -14.09
N THR A 107 -2.83 -10.30 -13.18
CA THR A 107 -3.37 -10.69 -11.87
C THR A 107 -4.38 -9.67 -11.34
N SER A 108 -4.86 -9.87 -10.12
CA SER A 108 -5.68 -8.91 -9.39
C SER A 108 -5.40 -9.01 -7.88
N ASN A 109 -5.79 -7.97 -7.13
CA ASN A 109 -5.63 -7.97 -5.68
C ASN A 109 -6.34 -9.15 -5.01
N ALA A 110 -7.51 -9.54 -5.53
CA ALA A 110 -8.23 -10.73 -5.06
C ALA A 110 -7.41 -12.02 -5.28
N ASN A 111 -6.77 -12.18 -6.45
CA ASN A 111 -5.94 -13.35 -6.73
C ASN A 111 -4.66 -13.39 -5.86
N GLU A 112 -4.05 -12.24 -5.59
CA GLU A 112 -2.82 -12.15 -4.77
C GLU A 112 -3.04 -12.49 -3.28
N MET A 113 -4.30 -12.56 -2.82
CA MET A 113 -4.66 -13.04 -1.48
C MET A 113 -4.90 -14.56 -1.40
N THR A 114 -4.67 -15.29 -2.50
CA THR A 114 -4.91 -16.73 -2.59
C THR A 114 -3.60 -17.52 -2.77
N ALA A 115 -3.70 -18.85 -2.74
CA ALA A 115 -2.57 -19.72 -3.08
C ALA A 115 -2.14 -19.62 -4.56
N GLN A 116 -2.93 -18.94 -5.40
CA GLN A 116 -2.68 -18.70 -6.82
C GLN A 116 -2.04 -17.33 -7.10
N ALA A 117 -1.57 -16.63 -6.06
CA ALA A 117 -0.84 -15.38 -6.15
C ALA A 117 0.32 -15.47 -7.15
N LYS A 118 0.42 -14.49 -8.07
CA LYS A 118 1.37 -14.49 -9.18
C LYS A 118 2.57 -13.59 -8.91
N ILE A 119 2.45 -12.57 -8.06
CA ILE A 119 3.56 -11.64 -7.79
C ILE A 119 4.77 -12.37 -7.19
N PRO A 120 4.64 -13.23 -6.16
CA PRO A 120 5.78 -13.97 -5.62
C PRO A 120 6.45 -14.87 -6.67
N GLN A 121 5.65 -15.54 -7.50
CA GLN A 121 6.15 -16.41 -8.58
C GLN A 121 6.90 -15.62 -9.65
N LEU A 122 6.42 -14.40 -9.95
CA LEU A 122 7.07 -13.50 -10.90
C LEU A 122 8.43 -13.05 -10.38
N TRP A 123 8.54 -12.72 -9.08
CA TRP A 123 9.82 -12.40 -8.43
C TRP A 123 10.80 -13.57 -8.44
N ASP A 124 10.34 -14.78 -8.10
CA ASP A 124 11.16 -15.99 -8.17
C ASP A 124 11.71 -16.20 -9.58
N HIS A 125 10.85 -16.08 -10.60
CA HIS A 125 11.26 -16.18 -12.00
C HIS A 125 12.28 -15.11 -12.39
N PHE A 126 12.03 -13.86 -12.00
CA PHE A 126 12.89 -12.72 -12.32
C PHE A 126 14.33 -12.94 -11.85
N TYR A 127 14.51 -13.40 -10.62
CA TYR A 127 15.82 -13.66 -10.04
C TYR A 127 16.44 -14.97 -10.54
N GLN A 128 15.67 -16.06 -10.61
CA GLN A 128 16.20 -17.36 -11.06
C GLN A 128 16.71 -17.32 -12.51
N GLN A 129 16.04 -16.57 -13.38
CA GLN A 129 16.44 -16.41 -14.78
C GLN A 129 17.41 -15.24 -15.00
N ASN A 130 17.79 -14.51 -13.95
CA ASN A 130 18.65 -13.33 -14.03
C ASN A 130 18.16 -12.34 -15.10
N ILE A 131 16.87 -12.04 -15.11
CA ILE A 131 16.21 -11.25 -16.18
C ILE A 131 16.89 -9.89 -16.37
N SER A 132 17.21 -9.19 -15.28
CA SER A 132 17.91 -7.90 -15.35
C SER A 132 19.30 -8.00 -16.00
N GLY A 133 19.98 -9.14 -15.87
CA GLY A 133 21.26 -9.40 -16.51
C GLY A 133 21.17 -9.68 -18.02
N GLN A 134 19.97 -9.94 -18.54
CA GLN A 134 19.72 -10.14 -19.98
C GLN A 134 19.50 -8.81 -20.73
N ILE A 135 19.47 -7.68 -20.00
CA ILE A 135 19.15 -6.36 -20.54
C ILE A 135 20.43 -5.50 -20.54
N ALA A 136 20.88 -5.07 -21.73
CA ALA A 136 22.17 -4.38 -21.90
C ALA A 136 22.10 -2.89 -21.54
N GLU A 137 21.18 -2.13 -22.16
CA GLU A 137 21.10 -0.66 -22.10
C GLU A 137 20.32 -0.12 -20.88
N ARG A 138 20.63 -0.67 -19.71
CA ARG A 138 20.02 -0.26 -18.44
C ARG A 138 20.50 1.12 -18.03
N LYS A 139 19.56 2.00 -17.68
CA LYS A 139 19.86 3.36 -17.20
C LYS A 139 20.48 3.35 -15.80
N ASN A 140 20.07 2.39 -14.97
CA ASN A 140 20.53 2.18 -13.61
C ASN A 140 20.34 0.70 -13.21
N ASN A 141 20.71 0.35 -11.98
CA ASN A 141 20.53 -1.01 -11.44
C ASN A 141 19.22 -1.17 -10.64
N ASN A 142 18.33 -0.19 -10.70
CA ASN A 142 17.10 -0.23 -9.92
C ASN A 142 16.14 -1.23 -10.56
N ILE A 143 15.38 -1.91 -9.72
CA ILE A 143 14.32 -2.81 -10.14
C ILE A 143 12.99 -2.10 -9.94
N TYR A 144 12.09 -2.25 -10.92
CA TYR A 144 10.76 -1.69 -10.90
C TYR A 144 9.73 -2.81 -10.79
N GLY A 145 8.81 -2.68 -9.83
CA GLY A 145 7.56 -3.44 -9.77
C GLY A 145 6.42 -2.59 -10.30
N LEU A 146 6.17 -2.64 -11.61
CA LEU A 146 5.17 -1.81 -12.29
C LEU A 146 3.81 -2.49 -12.30
N TYR A 147 2.80 -1.79 -11.80
CA TYR A 147 1.38 -2.11 -11.88
C TYR A 147 0.75 -1.23 -12.96
N SER A 148 0.24 -1.84 -14.03
CA SER A 148 -0.24 -1.15 -15.23
C SER A 148 -1.38 -1.90 -15.90
N ASP A 149 -1.92 -1.36 -16.99
CA ASP A 149 -3.01 -1.98 -17.77
C ASP A 149 -4.22 -2.36 -16.89
N TYR A 150 -4.54 -1.51 -15.91
CA TYR A 150 -5.70 -1.70 -15.05
C TYR A 150 -6.97 -1.74 -15.89
N GLU A 151 -7.80 -2.76 -15.67
CA GLU A 151 -9.09 -2.88 -16.35
C GLU A 151 -10.05 -1.76 -15.91
N THR A 152 -10.05 -1.45 -14.61
CA THR A 152 -10.98 -0.49 -14.00
C THR A 152 -10.29 0.38 -12.94
N ASP A 153 -10.12 -0.17 -11.74
CA ASP A 153 -9.52 0.49 -10.58
C ASP A 153 -8.72 -0.53 -9.74
N VAL A 154 -8.55 -0.25 -8.44
CA VAL A 154 -7.89 -1.15 -7.48
C VAL A 154 -8.52 -2.55 -7.38
N ASN A 155 -9.76 -2.75 -7.83
CA ASN A 155 -10.45 -4.04 -7.80
C ASN A 155 -10.40 -4.80 -9.13
N GLY A 156 -9.94 -4.16 -10.21
CA GLY A 156 -9.84 -4.77 -11.53
C GLY A 156 -8.62 -5.67 -11.69
N ASP A 157 -8.59 -6.43 -12.79
CA ASP A 157 -7.37 -7.08 -13.24
C ASP A 157 -6.35 -6.03 -13.69
N TYR A 158 -5.07 -6.34 -13.51
CA TYR A 158 -3.94 -5.51 -13.90
C TYR A 158 -2.73 -6.37 -14.29
N ALA A 159 -1.83 -5.76 -15.06
CA ALA A 159 -0.52 -6.31 -15.37
C ALA A 159 0.51 -5.88 -14.34
N VAL A 160 1.20 -6.84 -13.73
CA VAL A 160 2.44 -6.60 -12.98
C VAL A 160 3.62 -6.87 -13.91
N THR A 161 4.57 -5.95 -13.95
CA THR A 161 5.82 -6.08 -14.73
C THR A 161 7.01 -5.87 -13.81
N LEU A 162 7.88 -6.88 -13.70
CA LEU A 162 9.18 -6.76 -13.01
C LEU A 162 10.25 -6.49 -14.05
N GLY A 163 10.92 -5.35 -13.92
CA GLY A 163 11.86 -4.90 -14.94
C GLY A 163 12.84 -3.86 -14.47
N VAL A 164 13.58 -3.32 -15.43
CA VAL A 164 14.58 -2.27 -15.25
C VAL A 164 14.31 -1.14 -16.23
N GLU A 165 14.66 0.07 -15.83
CA GLU A 165 14.57 1.23 -16.72
C GLU A 165 15.70 1.22 -17.75
N VAL A 166 15.38 1.52 -19.01
CA VAL A 166 16.33 1.55 -20.12
C VAL A 166 16.49 2.96 -20.69
N SER A 167 17.66 3.26 -21.23
CA SER A 167 17.97 4.57 -21.82
C SER A 167 17.31 4.78 -23.19
N SER A 168 17.15 3.69 -23.95
CA SER A 168 16.36 3.59 -25.18
C SER A 168 16.00 2.12 -25.42
N ASN A 169 15.03 1.86 -26.30
CA ASN A 169 14.71 0.53 -26.81
C ASN A 169 14.99 0.46 -28.31
N ASP A 170 16.22 0.81 -28.70
CA ASP A 170 16.65 0.80 -30.10
C ASP A 170 17.00 -0.62 -30.60
N ASP A 171 17.29 -1.54 -29.69
CA ASP A 171 17.59 -2.94 -29.97
C ASP A 171 16.35 -3.83 -29.92
N GLU A 172 16.45 -5.01 -30.54
CA GLU A 172 15.39 -6.03 -30.51
C GLU A 172 15.18 -6.51 -29.06
N THR A 173 13.96 -6.31 -28.55
CA THR A 173 13.59 -6.75 -27.20
C THR A 173 13.83 -8.26 -27.06
N PRO A 174 14.60 -8.73 -26.06
CA PRO A 174 14.87 -10.15 -25.89
C PRO A 174 13.59 -10.98 -25.83
N ALA A 175 13.63 -12.18 -26.44
CA ALA A 175 12.48 -13.05 -26.50
C ALA A 175 11.94 -13.40 -25.10
N GLY A 176 10.63 -13.19 -24.89
CA GLY A 176 9.97 -13.41 -23.60
C GLY A 176 9.94 -12.19 -22.68
N LEU A 177 10.58 -11.07 -23.06
CA LEU A 177 10.46 -9.80 -22.36
C LEU A 177 9.42 -8.89 -23.01
N VAL A 178 8.88 -7.98 -22.21
CA VAL A 178 7.94 -6.93 -22.65
C VAL A 178 8.53 -5.55 -22.38
N VAL A 179 8.16 -4.59 -23.22
CA VAL A 179 8.48 -3.18 -23.04
C VAL A 179 7.22 -2.46 -22.55
N LYS A 180 7.33 -1.72 -21.45
CA LYS A 180 6.28 -0.85 -20.91
C LYS A 180 6.76 0.59 -20.99
N THR A 181 5.93 1.46 -21.56
CA THR A 181 6.21 2.90 -21.64
C THR A 181 5.33 3.62 -20.64
N MET A 182 5.95 4.30 -19.68
CA MET A 182 5.26 5.16 -18.74
C MET A 182 5.16 6.57 -19.31
N PRO A 183 3.96 7.16 -19.40
CA PRO A 183 3.81 8.51 -19.88
C PRO A 183 4.35 9.51 -18.86
N THR A 184 4.64 10.73 -19.30
CA THR A 184 4.87 11.86 -18.39
C THR A 184 3.66 12.01 -17.48
N ALA A 185 3.87 11.99 -16.16
CA ALA A 185 2.80 12.03 -15.18
C ALA A 185 3.27 12.59 -13.83
N LYS A 186 2.30 13.00 -13.03
CA LYS A 186 2.50 13.35 -11.62
C LYS A 186 2.31 12.13 -10.75
N TYR A 187 3.13 12.03 -9.72
CA TYR A 187 3.11 10.92 -8.77
C TYR A 187 3.09 11.44 -7.35
N LEU A 188 2.37 10.72 -6.49
CA LEU A 188 2.62 10.73 -5.06
C LEU A 188 3.59 9.62 -4.71
N VAL A 189 4.68 9.99 -4.04
CA VAL A 189 5.73 9.06 -3.60
C VAL A 189 5.55 8.76 -2.12
N PHE A 190 5.26 7.50 -1.83
CA PHE A 190 5.19 6.95 -0.49
C PHE A 190 6.46 6.16 -0.22
N THR A 191 7.18 6.50 0.84
CA THR A 191 8.39 5.77 1.23
C THR A 191 8.03 4.83 2.38
N SER A 192 8.27 3.53 2.20
CA SER A 192 8.02 2.54 3.24
C SER A 192 8.85 2.81 4.50
N GLU A 193 8.43 2.25 5.62
CA GLU A 193 9.34 2.09 6.75
C GLU A 193 10.50 1.13 6.40
N LYS A 194 11.56 1.19 7.22
CA LYS A 194 12.71 0.29 7.07
C LYS A 194 12.43 -1.06 7.71
N GLY A 195 12.75 -2.14 7.00
CA GLY A 195 12.53 -3.48 7.52
C GLY A 195 12.68 -4.59 6.49
N SER A 196 12.08 -5.74 6.78
CA SER A 196 12.25 -6.94 5.96
C SER A 196 11.34 -6.95 4.73
N LEU A 197 11.88 -7.36 3.58
CA LEU A 197 11.08 -7.71 2.40
C LEU A 197 10.49 -9.13 2.56
N PRO A 198 9.25 -9.36 2.11
CA PRO A 198 8.34 -8.41 1.46
C PRO A 198 7.47 -7.58 2.42
N GLU A 199 7.61 -7.76 3.74
CA GLU A 199 6.71 -7.22 4.77
C GLU A 199 6.51 -5.70 4.69
N VAL A 200 7.60 -4.95 4.50
CA VAL A 200 7.54 -3.47 4.41
C VAL A 200 6.77 -2.97 3.17
N VAL A 201 6.79 -3.73 2.08
CA VAL A 201 6.06 -3.37 0.84
C VAL A 201 4.57 -3.61 1.04
N ILE A 202 4.20 -4.76 1.63
CA ILE A 202 2.81 -5.09 1.95
C ILE A 202 2.22 -4.04 2.91
N GLN A 203 2.97 -3.67 3.94
CA GLN A 203 2.55 -2.62 4.88
C GLN A 203 2.37 -1.27 4.18
N ALA A 204 3.33 -0.86 3.35
CA ALA A 204 3.23 0.39 2.60
C ALA A 204 2.01 0.44 1.68
N TRP A 205 1.64 -0.66 1.00
CA TRP A 205 0.42 -0.71 0.19
C TRP A 205 -0.87 -0.59 1.02
N GLN A 206 -0.95 -1.28 2.16
CA GLN A 206 -2.10 -1.18 3.08
C GLN A 206 -2.28 0.25 3.59
N GLU A 207 -1.15 0.89 3.91
CA GLU A 207 -1.09 2.30 4.27
C GLU A 207 -1.61 3.17 3.12
N ILE A 208 -1.07 3.02 1.90
CA ILE A 208 -1.48 3.80 0.72
C ILE A 208 -3.00 3.69 0.49
N TRP A 209 -3.58 2.49 0.57
CA TRP A 209 -5.03 2.31 0.43
C TRP A 209 -5.81 3.07 1.51
N THR A 210 -5.32 3.04 2.75
CA THR A 210 -5.92 3.78 3.87
C THR A 210 -5.85 5.30 3.67
N TRP A 211 -4.73 5.79 3.14
CA TRP A 211 -4.54 7.20 2.83
C TRP A 211 -5.49 7.66 1.72
N PHE A 212 -5.56 6.92 0.61
CA PHE A 212 -6.44 7.26 -0.51
C PHE A 212 -7.93 7.13 -0.17
N ALA A 213 -8.32 6.31 0.81
CA ALA A 213 -9.71 6.24 1.27
C ALA A 213 -10.25 7.59 1.81
N ASN A 214 -9.37 8.50 2.23
CA ASN A 214 -9.73 9.82 2.75
C ASN A 214 -9.16 10.98 1.93
N ALA A 215 -8.44 10.69 0.85
CA ALA A 215 -7.78 11.69 0.03
C ALA A 215 -8.75 12.33 -0.97
N THR A 216 -8.50 13.60 -1.31
CA THR A 216 -9.24 14.30 -2.38
C THR A 216 -8.56 14.17 -3.74
N VAL A 217 -7.31 13.72 -3.77
CA VAL A 217 -6.57 13.48 -5.01
C VAL A 217 -6.97 12.16 -5.62
N GLU A 218 -7.15 12.16 -6.94
CA GLU A 218 -7.55 10.99 -7.70
C GLU A 218 -6.36 10.33 -8.38
N ARG A 219 -6.34 8.99 -8.35
CA ARG A 219 -5.38 8.18 -9.11
C ARG A 219 -5.75 8.20 -10.60
N THR A 220 -4.74 8.18 -11.47
CA THR A 220 -4.94 8.04 -12.91
C THR A 220 -5.03 6.59 -13.35
N TYR A 221 -4.46 5.66 -12.57
CA TYR A 221 -4.26 4.25 -12.94
C TYR A 221 -3.50 4.07 -14.27
N THR A 222 -2.69 5.05 -14.66
CA THR A 222 -1.84 4.96 -15.87
C THR A 222 -0.60 4.11 -15.67
N GLY A 223 -0.23 3.86 -14.41
CA GLY A 223 0.93 3.08 -14.04
C GLY A 223 1.41 3.48 -12.65
N ASP A 224 1.32 2.58 -11.68
CA ASP A 224 1.90 2.76 -10.35
C ASP A 224 3.11 1.84 -10.24
N PHE A 225 4.15 2.21 -9.48
CA PHE A 225 5.31 1.34 -9.40
C PHE A 225 6.03 1.38 -8.06
N GLU A 226 6.58 0.24 -7.69
CA GLU A 226 7.58 0.09 -6.64
C GLU A 226 8.97 0.32 -7.23
N LEU A 227 9.80 1.11 -6.55
CA LEU A 227 11.19 1.34 -6.89
C LEU A 227 12.10 0.70 -5.85
N TYR A 228 12.86 -0.30 -6.28
CA TYR A 228 13.86 -1.00 -5.47
C TYR A 228 15.25 -0.53 -5.89
N ASP A 229 15.81 0.41 -5.13
CA ASP A 229 17.13 0.98 -5.34
C ASP A 229 18.19 0.40 -4.36
N GLU A 230 19.32 1.08 -4.18
CA GLU A 230 20.39 0.63 -3.29
C GLU A 230 19.96 0.43 -1.84
N ARG A 231 18.87 1.07 -1.40
CA ARG A 231 18.31 0.89 -0.05
C ARG A 231 17.79 -0.54 0.17
N CYS A 232 17.54 -1.29 -0.91
CA CYS A 232 17.09 -2.68 -0.86
C CYS A 232 18.23 -3.70 -0.87
N ALA A 233 19.50 -3.28 -0.87
CA ALA A 233 20.65 -4.19 -0.92
C ALA A 233 20.71 -5.18 0.26
N ASN A 234 20.25 -4.77 1.45
CA ASN A 234 20.01 -5.66 2.57
C ASN A 234 18.49 -5.93 2.70
N PRO A 235 17.99 -7.11 2.30
CA PRO A 235 16.55 -7.40 2.33
C PRO A 235 15.93 -7.45 3.74
N GLN A 236 16.74 -7.46 4.80
CA GLN A 236 16.25 -7.41 6.19
C GLN A 236 16.10 -5.97 6.73
N GLU A 237 16.71 -4.99 6.05
CA GLU A 237 16.71 -3.57 6.42
C GLU A 237 16.38 -2.68 5.19
N ALA A 238 15.55 -3.21 4.30
CA ALA A 238 15.18 -2.57 3.05
C ALA A 238 14.23 -1.40 3.26
N GLN A 239 14.22 -0.49 2.29
CA GLN A 239 13.26 0.59 2.18
C GLN A 239 12.90 0.80 0.70
N VAL A 240 11.61 0.89 0.42
CA VAL A 240 11.06 0.94 -0.95
C VAL A 240 10.26 2.22 -1.11
N ASP A 241 10.40 2.89 -2.26
CA ASP A 241 9.49 3.97 -2.64
C ASP A 241 8.40 3.42 -3.56
N ILE A 242 7.16 3.80 -3.32
CA ILE A 242 5.99 3.45 -4.13
C ILE A 242 5.43 4.74 -4.75
N TYR A 243 5.36 4.75 -6.07
CA TYR A 243 4.91 5.87 -6.87
C TYR A 243 3.49 5.59 -7.35
N ILE A 244 2.55 6.44 -6.93
CA ILE A 244 1.14 6.35 -7.33
C ILE A 244 0.82 7.48 -8.30
N ALA A 245 0.39 7.15 -9.52
CA ALA A 245 0.09 8.14 -10.54
C ALA A 245 -1.22 8.88 -10.23
N ILE A 246 -1.21 10.21 -10.31
CA ILE A 246 -2.31 11.10 -9.89
C ILE A 246 -2.68 12.14 -10.95
N LYS A 247 -3.93 12.63 -10.89
CA LYS A 247 -4.48 13.66 -11.77
C LYS A 247 -3.95 15.07 -11.48
#